data_AF-A0A7I7T9M7-F1
#
_entry.id   AF-A0A7I7T9M7-F1
#
_cell.length_a   1.000
_cell.length_b   1.000
_cell.length_c   1.000
_cell.angle_alpha   90.00
_cell.angle_beta   90.00
_cell.angle_gamma   90.00
#
_symmetry.space_group_name_H-M   'P 1'
#
loop_
_entity.id
_entity.type
_entity.pdbx_description
1 polymer ?
#
loop_
_entity_poly.entity_id
_entity_poly.type
_entity_poly.pdbx_seq_one_letter_code
_entity_poly.pdbx_strand_id
1 'polypeptide(L)'
;MTTQPWHCYAMPHPVMFDDADPILARVRNIALAFPEATEKISHGRPTFSAPKMFAVYGGSQKNPTGPMTRYDHALLIKVDDSERQALQQDPRFFYPAYLGPYGWLGLDFDAAKVDWDEAKELVDASFRLQAPARLVKQLDG
;
A
#
# COMPACT_ATOMS: atom_id res chain seq x y z
N MET A 1 -22.20 -44.25 -2.20
CA MET A 1 -22.26 -43.10 -1.29
C MET A 1 -20.86 -42.82 -0.80
N THR A 2 -20.17 -41.88 -1.43
CA THR A 2 -18.80 -41.47 -1.07
C THR A 2 -18.80 -39.95 -1.05
N THR A 3 -18.95 -39.40 0.15
CA THR A 3 -18.81 -37.98 0.44
C THR A 3 -17.33 -37.60 0.38
N GLN A 4 -16.92 -36.91 -0.68
CA GLN A 4 -15.62 -36.23 -0.71
C GLN A 4 -15.72 -34.95 0.14
N PRO A 5 -14.78 -34.69 1.06
CA PRO A 5 -14.75 -33.45 1.81
C PRO A 5 -14.27 -32.31 0.92
N TRP A 6 -15.07 -31.25 0.85
CA TRP A 6 -14.73 -29.99 0.19
C TRP A 6 -13.55 -29.33 0.93
N HIS A 7 -12.33 -29.56 0.45
CA HIS A 7 -11.23 -28.66 0.75
C HIS A 7 -11.46 -27.36 -0.02
N CYS A 8 -11.91 -26.32 0.67
CA CYS A 8 -11.82 -24.95 0.17
C CYS A 8 -10.34 -24.59 0.02
N TYR A 9 -9.74 -24.93 -1.12
CA TYR A 9 -8.43 -24.42 -1.49
C TYR A 9 -8.61 -22.95 -1.80
N ALA A 10 -8.33 -22.08 -0.83
CA ALA A 10 -8.18 -20.66 -1.11
C ALA A 10 -7.03 -20.55 -2.12
N MET A 11 -7.35 -20.36 -3.39
CA MET A 11 -6.36 -20.15 -4.43
C MET A 11 -5.52 -18.93 -4.01
N PRO A 12 -4.22 -19.08 -3.72
CA PRO A 12 -3.40 -17.92 -3.43
C PRO A 12 -3.48 -16.99 -4.63
N HIS A 13 -3.85 -15.72 -4.38
CA HIS A 13 -3.84 -14.72 -5.44
C HIS A 13 -2.46 -14.75 -6.11
N PRO A 14 -2.39 -14.71 -7.45
CA PRO A 14 -1.10 -14.66 -8.14
C PRO A 14 -0.21 -13.59 -7.51
N VAL A 15 1.06 -13.93 -7.31
CA VAL A 15 2.07 -12.95 -6.88
C VAL A 15 2.14 -11.86 -7.95
N MET A 16 1.98 -10.60 -7.53
CA MET A 16 1.94 -9.44 -8.42
C MET A 16 3.09 -8.47 -8.14
N PHE A 17 4.20 -8.99 -7.63
CA PHE A 17 5.44 -8.25 -7.37
C PHE A 17 6.64 -9.15 -7.69
N ASP A 18 7.81 -8.55 -7.86
CA ASP A 18 9.10 -9.25 -7.95
C ASP A 18 9.88 -8.98 -6.65
N ASP A 19 10.35 -10.03 -5.97
CA ASP A 19 11.16 -9.90 -4.76
C ASP A 19 12.53 -9.25 -5.03
N ALA A 20 13.03 -9.32 -6.27
CA ALA A 20 14.27 -8.70 -6.69
C ALA A 20 14.12 -7.22 -7.09
N ASP A 21 12.90 -6.67 -7.04
CA ASP A 21 12.63 -5.29 -7.41
C ASP A 21 13.33 -4.30 -6.46
N PRO A 22 14.25 -3.45 -6.98
CA PRO A 22 14.95 -2.47 -6.17
C PRO A 22 14.03 -1.40 -5.56
N ILE A 23 12.90 -1.08 -6.20
CA ILE A 23 11.90 -0.14 -5.68
C ILE A 23 11.20 -0.77 -4.48
N LEU A 24 10.74 -2.02 -4.60
CA LEU A 24 10.17 -2.75 -3.47
C LEU A 24 11.18 -2.88 -2.31
N ALA A 25 12.45 -3.17 -2.60
CA ALA A 25 13.48 -3.23 -1.56
C ALA A 25 13.61 -1.90 -0.80
N ARG A 26 13.50 -0.77 -1.48
CA ARG A 26 13.48 0.56 -0.84
C ARG A 26 12.23 0.81 -0.01
N VAL A 27 11.05 0.46 -0.53
CA VAL A 27 9.79 0.56 0.23
C VAL A 27 9.83 -0.31 1.49
N ARG A 28 10.36 -1.54 1.41
CA ARG A 28 10.58 -2.42 2.56
C ARG A 28 11.47 -1.77 3.61
N ASN A 29 12.61 -1.20 3.20
CA ASN A 29 13.52 -0.52 4.12
C ASN A 29 12.85 0.64 4.86
N ILE A 30 11.98 1.40 4.18
CA ILE A 30 11.22 2.51 4.79
C ILE A 30 10.15 1.95 5.74
N ALA A 31 9.26 1.09 5.25
CA ALA A 31 8.09 0.65 5.99
C ALA A 31 8.43 -0.24 7.19
N LEU A 32 9.46 -1.10 7.09
CA LEU A 32 9.87 -1.99 8.17
C LEU A 32 10.74 -1.30 9.24
N ALA A 33 11.12 -0.04 9.03
CA ALA A 33 11.80 0.75 10.06
C ALA A 33 10.82 1.26 11.15
N PHE A 34 9.51 1.22 10.91
CA PHE A 34 8.51 1.68 11.85
C PHE A 34 8.30 0.68 13.01
N PRO A 35 7.94 1.15 14.23
CA PRO A 35 7.72 0.29 15.38
C PRO A 35 6.71 -0.83 15.11
N GLU A 36 7.10 -2.07 15.40
CA GLU A 36 6.26 -3.26 15.25
C GLU A 36 5.72 -3.48 13.83
N ALA A 37 6.33 -2.86 12.81
CA ALA A 37 5.95 -3.05 11.43
C ALA A 37 6.26 -4.47 10.96
N THR A 38 5.31 -5.05 10.23
CA THR A 38 5.43 -6.37 9.62
C THR A 38 4.99 -6.32 8.17
N GLU A 39 5.56 -7.19 7.36
CA GLU A 39 5.13 -7.42 5.98
C GLU A 39 4.30 -8.71 5.90
N LYS A 40 3.20 -8.65 5.16
CA LYS A 40 2.46 -9.84 4.70
C LYS A 40 2.07 -9.68 3.24
N ILE A 41 1.95 -10.78 2.52
CA ILE A 41 1.38 -10.76 1.18
C ILE A 41 -0.14 -10.84 1.30
N SER A 42 -0.84 -9.80 0.84
CA SER A 42 -2.30 -9.76 0.78
C SER A 42 -2.73 -9.51 -0.65
N HIS A 43 -3.65 -10.35 -1.15
CA HIS A 43 -4.12 -10.29 -2.55
C HIS A 43 -2.96 -10.17 -3.54
N GLY A 44 -1.88 -10.94 -3.35
CA GLY A 44 -0.72 -10.96 -4.23
C GLY A 44 0.22 -9.75 -4.12
N ARG A 45 0.06 -8.87 -3.12
CA ARG A 45 0.84 -7.64 -2.95
C ARG A 45 1.48 -7.52 -1.56
N PRO A 46 2.72 -7.00 -1.45
CA PRO A 46 3.34 -6.69 -0.18
C PRO A 46 2.51 -5.64 0.57
N THR A 47 2.13 -5.95 1.80
CA THR A 47 1.30 -5.11 2.66
C THR A 47 1.99 -4.95 4.02
N PHE A 48 2.23 -3.71 4.42
CA PHE A 48 2.92 -3.35 5.65
C PHE A 48 1.92 -2.91 6.72
N SER A 49 2.06 -3.45 7.94
CA SER A 49 1.07 -3.28 9.01
C SER A 49 1.69 -3.15 10.40
N ALA A 50 1.05 -2.40 11.29
CA ALA A 50 1.47 -2.22 12.68
C ALA A 50 0.30 -1.79 13.63
N PRO A 51 -0.63 -2.66 14.04
CA PRO A 51 -1.07 -3.94 13.48
C PRO A 51 -2.08 -3.77 12.32
N LYS A 52 -2.57 -2.54 12.10
CA LYS A 52 -3.38 -2.17 10.92
C LYS A 52 -2.45 -1.84 9.75
N MET A 53 -2.94 -2.05 8.52
CA MET A 53 -2.18 -1.69 7.32
C MET A 53 -1.96 -0.18 7.23
N PHE A 54 -0.75 0.22 6.87
CA PHE A 54 -0.39 1.63 6.65
C PHE A 54 0.33 1.84 5.30
N ALA A 55 0.81 0.79 4.65
CA ALA A 55 1.33 0.88 3.28
C ALA A 55 1.05 -0.41 2.51
N VAL A 56 0.81 -0.28 1.19
CA VAL A 56 0.69 -1.41 0.26
C VAL A 56 1.53 -1.11 -0.98
N TYR A 57 2.31 -2.09 -1.42
CA TYR A 57 3.09 -1.98 -2.64
C TYR A 57 2.31 -2.49 -3.85
N GLY A 58 2.22 -1.63 -4.86
CA GLY A 58 1.42 -1.75 -6.06
C GLY A 58 -0.08 -1.53 -5.80
N GLY A 59 -0.82 -1.24 -6.87
CA GLY A 59 -2.27 -1.17 -6.84
C GLY A 59 -2.89 -1.22 -8.23
N SER A 60 -4.17 -0.88 -8.29
CA SER A 60 -4.88 -0.69 -9.55
C SER A 60 -5.86 0.46 -9.44
N GLN A 61 -6.24 1.03 -10.58
CA GLN A 61 -7.30 2.03 -10.71
C GLN A 61 -8.40 1.50 -11.63
N LYS A 62 -9.64 1.77 -11.27
CA LYS A 62 -10.79 1.51 -12.16
C LYS A 62 -10.87 2.60 -13.21
N ASN A 63 -10.98 2.19 -14.46
CA ASN A 63 -11.27 3.10 -15.57
C ASN A 63 -12.77 3.04 -15.89
N PRO A 64 -13.45 4.18 -16.15
CA PRO A 64 -14.90 4.21 -16.37
C PRO A 64 -15.39 3.34 -17.52
N THR A 65 -14.60 3.22 -18.60
CA THR A 65 -15.00 2.56 -19.85
C THR A 65 -13.97 1.55 -20.36
N GLY A 66 -13.05 1.10 -19.49
CA GLY A 66 -11.92 0.27 -19.91
C GLY A 66 -11.45 -0.73 -18.85
N PRO A 67 -10.41 -1.53 -19.18
CA PRO A 67 -9.79 -2.43 -18.22
C PRO A 67 -9.20 -1.62 -17.05
N MET A 68 -8.97 -2.26 -15.90
CA MET A 68 -8.25 -1.62 -14.79
C MET A 68 -6.82 -1.28 -15.21
N THR A 69 -6.36 -0.08 -14.89
CA THR A 69 -4.93 0.25 -14.96
C THR A 69 -4.24 -0.40 -13.77
N ARG A 70 -3.16 -1.13 -14.02
CA ARG A 70 -2.29 -1.68 -12.98
C ARG A 70 -1.11 -0.75 -12.76
N TYR A 71 -0.77 -0.57 -11.50
CA TYR A 71 0.45 0.10 -11.07
C TYR A 71 1.24 -0.90 -10.25
N ASP A 72 2.26 -1.50 -10.86
CA ASP A 72 3.10 -2.49 -10.19
C ASP A 72 4.13 -1.79 -9.30
N HIS A 73 4.70 -0.65 -9.73
CA HIS A 73 5.49 0.24 -8.89
C HIS A 73 4.64 1.40 -8.35
N ALA A 74 3.84 1.12 -7.32
CA ALA A 74 3.11 2.16 -6.61
C ALA A 74 3.19 1.99 -5.11
N LEU A 75 3.02 3.10 -4.39
CA LEU A 75 2.87 3.10 -2.95
C LEU A 75 1.47 3.58 -2.61
N LEU A 76 0.65 2.69 -2.05
CA LEU A 76 -0.67 3.05 -1.53
C LEU A 76 -0.55 3.40 -0.05
N ILE A 77 -1.03 4.58 0.32
CA ILE A 77 -1.02 5.12 1.69
C ILE A 77 -2.39 5.66 2.11
N LYS A 78 -2.66 5.63 3.41
CA LYS A 78 -3.80 6.31 4.03
C LYS A 78 -3.50 7.81 4.05
N VAL A 79 -4.44 8.61 3.57
CA VAL A 79 -4.28 10.07 3.47
C VAL A 79 -5.32 10.75 4.37
N ASP A 80 -4.87 11.76 5.12
CA ASP A 80 -5.74 12.62 5.90
C ASP A 80 -6.66 13.44 4.97
N ASP A 81 -7.90 13.70 5.39
CA ASP A 81 -8.85 14.40 4.54
C ASP A 81 -8.42 15.84 4.22
N SER A 82 -7.61 16.48 5.09
CA SER A 82 -7.07 17.83 4.85
C SER A 82 -6.02 17.90 3.75
N GLU A 83 -5.22 16.84 3.57
CA GLU A 83 -4.17 16.77 2.54
C GLU A 83 -4.68 16.20 1.21
N ARG A 84 -5.79 15.47 1.25
CA ARG A 84 -6.31 14.72 0.10
C ARG A 84 -6.52 15.58 -1.14
N GLN A 85 -7.12 16.75 -1.00
CA GLN A 85 -7.41 17.60 -2.15
C GLN A 85 -6.11 18.03 -2.86
N ALA A 86 -5.09 18.39 -2.10
CA ALA A 86 -3.80 18.81 -2.65
C ALA A 86 -3.10 17.66 -3.38
N LEU A 87 -3.03 16.47 -2.76
CA LEU A 87 -2.41 15.30 -3.36
C LEU A 87 -3.16 14.84 -4.64
N GLN A 88 -4.48 14.98 -4.69
CA GLN A 88 -5.26 14.65 -5.90
C GLN A 88 -5.03 15.60 -7.08
N GLN A 89 -4.44 16.78 -6.86
CA GLN A 89 -4.04 17.67 -7.96
C GLN A 89 -2.69 17.27 -8.57
N ASP A 90 -1.91 16.45 -7.87
CA ASP A 90 -0.65 15.94 -8.39
C ASP A 90 -0.92 14.74 -9.33
N PRO A 91 -0.47 14.80 -10.60
CA PRO A 91 -0.75 13.75 -11.58
C PRO A 91 -0.09 12.41 -11.27
N ARG A 92 0.90 12.36 -10.35
CA ARG A 92 1.52 11.11 -9.88
C ARG A 92 0.59 10.32 -8.96
N PHE A 93 -0.41 10.97 -8.37
CA PHE A 93 -1.36 10.32 -7.49
C PHE A 93 -2.59 9.82 -8.23
N PHE A 94 -3.09 8.67 -7.81
CA PHE A 94 -4.29 8.08 -8.35
C PHE A 94 -5.24 7.58 -7.26
N TYR A 95 -6.50 7.40 -7.63
CA TYR A 95 -7.52 6.83 -6.76
C TYR A 95 -7.54 5.29 -6.89
N PRO A 96 -7.08 4.53 -5.87
CA PRO A 96 -6.97 3.08 -5.98
C PRO A 96 -8.35 2.41 -5.97
N ALA A 97 -8.53 1.42 -6.84
CA ALA A 97 -9.78 0.73 -7.13
C ALA A 97 -10.50 0.15 -5.90
N TYR A 98 -9.73 -0.30 -4.91
CA TYR A 98 -10.23 -1.02 -3.74
C TYR A 98 -10.03 -0.25 -2.44
N LEU A 99 -8.88 0.41 -2.28
CA LEU A 99 -8.58 1.16 -1.05
C LEU A 99 -9.04 2.62 -1.10
N GLY A 100 -9.32 3.17 -2.29
CA GLY A 100 -9.74 4.55 -2.49
C GLY A 100 -10.99 4.94 -1.68
N PRO A 101 -12.05 4.10 -1.66
CA PRO A 101 -13.25 4.37 -0.86
C PRO A 101 -12.99 4.49 0.64
N TYR A 102 -11.88 3.91 1.11
CA TYR A 102 -11.44 3.96 2.51
C TYR A 102 -10.42 5.08 2.75
N GLY A 103 -10.31 6.02 1.82
CA GLY A 103 -9.47 7.21 1.95
C GLY A 103 -7.98 6.94 1.79
N TRP A 104 -7.63 6.02 0.89
CA TRP A 104 -6.26 5.80 0.46
C TRP A 104 -6.03 6.45 -0.89
N LEU A 105 -4.79 6.86 -1.15
CA LEU A 105 -4.31 7.23 -2.48
C LEU A 105 -3.13 6.34 -2.86
N GLY A 106 -2.93 6.15 -4.17
CA GLY A 106 -1.72 5.53 -4.70
C GLY A 106 -0.80 6.59 -5.27
N LEU A 107 0.49 6.51 -4.96
CA LEU A 107 1.56 7.26 -5.61
C LEU A 107 2.20 6.34 -6.66
N ASP A 108 2.14 6.73 -7.92
CA ASP A 108 2.79 6.03 -9.04
C ASP A 108 4.28 6.42 -9.12
N PHE A 109 5.16 5.45 -8.91
CA PHE A 109 6.61 5.66 -8.99
C PHE A 109 7.14 5.67 -10.42
N ASP A 110 6.36 5.23 -11.41
CA ASP A 110 6.74 5.29 -12.82
C ASP A 110 6.37 6.64 -13.45
N ALA A 111 5.51 7.43 -12.81
CA ALA A 111 5.05 8.73 -13.32
C ALA A 111 6.13 9.84 -13.28
N ALA A 112 7.10 9.74 -12.36
CA ALA A 112 8.22 10.69 -12.23
C ALA A 112 9.39 10.05 -11.45
N LYS A 113 10.54 10.74 -11.41
CA LYS A 113 11.64 10.33 -10.53
C LYS A 113 11.15 10.27 -9.08
N VAL A 114 11.34 9.12 -8.44
CA VAL A 114 10.96 8.91 -7.04
C VAL A 114 11.76 9.82 -6.13
N ASP A 115 11.05 10.63 -5.35
CA ASP A 115 11.57 11.31 -4.18
C ASP A 115 11.37 10.40 -2.96
N TRP A 116 12.48 9.89 -2.42
CA TRP A 116 12.45 8.94 -1.31
C TRP A 116 12.19 9.62 0.04
N ASP A 117 12.48 10.91 0.16
CA ASP A 117 12.16 11.67 1.37
C ASP A 117 10.64 11.91 1.42
N GLU A 118 10.03 12.29 0.30
CA GLU A 118 8.56 12.38 0.15
C GLU A 118 7.90 11.02 0.45
N ALA A 119 8.38 9.93 -0.15
CA ALA A 119 7.83 8.60 0.10
C ALA A 119 7.89 8.21 1.58
N LYS A 120 8.99 8.57 2.27
CA LYS A 120 9.13 8.33 3.71
C LYS A 120 8.14 9.15 4.54
N GLU A 121 7.97 10.43 4.22
CA GLU A 121 6.99 11.31 4.88
C GLU A 121 5.56 10.81 4.70
N LEU A 122 5.20 10.35 3.50
CA LEU A 122 3.88 9.76 3.21
C LEU A 122 3.62 8.46 3.99
N VAL A 123 4.63 7.59 4.12
CA VAL A 123 4.53 6.37 4.93
C VAL A 123 4.41 6.73 6.42
N ASP A 124 5.17 7.72 6.89
CA ASP A 124 5.09 8.21 8.27
C ASP A 124 3.70 8.75 8.61
N ALA A 125 3.16 9.66 7.78
CA ALA A 125 1.82 10.20 7.95
C ALA A 125 0.76 9.09 7.96
N SER A 126 0.83 8.15 7.02
CA SER A 126 -0.08 7.00 6.96
C SER A 126 0.03 6.09 8.17
N PHE A 127 1.25 5.84 8.67
CA PHE A 127 1.49 5.10 9.90
C PHE A 127 0.83 5.81 11.09
N ARG A 128 1.03 7.12 11.26
CA ARG A 128 0.41 7.90 12.34
C ARG A 128 -1.11 7.88 12.31
N LEU A 129 -1.72 7.84 11.13
CA LEU A 129 -3.17 7.73 10.96
C LEU A 129 -3.71 6.33 11.35
N GLN A 130 -2.90 5.29 11.25
CA GLN A 130 -3.36 3.89 11.38
C GLN A 130 -2.90 3.20 12.66
N ALA A 131 -1.72 3.56 13.16
CA ALA A 131 -1.08 2.92 14.28
C ALA A 131 -1.76 3.31 15.61
N PRO A 132 -1.77 2.41 16.61
CA PRO A 132 -2.18 2.76 17.96
C PRO A 132 -1.30 3.88 18.53
N ALA A 133 -1.89 4.75 19.37
CA ALA A 133 -1.17 5.89 19.97
C ALA A 133 0.13 5.52 20.71
N ARG A 134 0.24 4.28 21.23
CA ARG A 134 1.49 3.77 21.83
C ARG A 134 2.63 3.72 20.82
N LEU A 135 2.39 3.27 19.60
CA LEU A 135 3.42 3.15 18.57
C LEU A 135 3.81 4.51 18.01
N VAL A 136 2.86 5.44 17.89
CA VAL A 136 3.16 6.83 17.53
C VAL A 136 4.06 7.48 18.58
N LYS A 137 3.76 7.31 19.87
CA LYS A 137 4.63 7.79 20.96
C LYS A 137 6.02 7.15 20.94
N GLN A 138 6.13 5.89 20.54
CA GLN A 138 7.41 5.21 20.40
C GLN A 138 8.20 5.71 19.18
N LEU A 139 7.52 6.14 18.13
CA LEU A 139 8.15 6.74 16.95
C LEU A 139 8.73 8.13 17.26
N ASP A 140 8.11 8.87 18.17
CA ASP A 140 8.50 10.25 18.53
C ASP A 140 9.55 10.34 19.65
N GLY A 141 9.86 9.24 20.33
CA GLY A 141 10.72 9.18 21.53
C GLY A 141 12.07 8.53 21.27
#